data_AF-A0A485JN46-F1
#
_entry.id   AF-A0A485JN46-F1
#
_cell.length_a   1.000
_cell.length_b   1.000
_cell.length_c   1.000
_cell.angle_alpha   90.00
_cell.angle_beta   90.00
_cell.angle_gamma   90.00
#
_symmetry.space_group_name_H-M   'P 1'
#
loop_
_entity.id
_entity.type
_entity.pdbx_description
1 polymer ?
#
loop_
_entity_poly.entity_id
_entity_poly.type
_entity_poly.pdbx_seq_one_letter_code
_entity_poly.pdbx_strand_id
1 'polypeptide(L)'
;MIWQPEFTDKILSRKPGAVHSSLPAGVWFAYSADRKGEHPQHHLAKYQGVLQADAYAGYKVLYETGRVKEAGCLAHARRKIHDEDVRRPTEITQEALRRIAELYAIEAEIRGSPTEERLAVRKARSVQLMQSLYDWIQLQRKTLSKHAEMGRRSTIS
;
A
#
# COMPACT_ATOMS: atom_id res chain seq x y z
N MET A 1 3.45 -7.29 4.10
CA MET A 1 2.60 -6.43 3.26
C MET A 1 1.23 -7.09 3.20
N ILE A 2 0.42 -6.85 4.23
CA ILE A 2 -0.92 -7.41 4.29
C ILE A 2 -1.81 -6.43 3.53
N TRP A 3 -2.19 -6.81 2.31
CA TRP A 3 -3.27 -6.13 1.59
C TRP A 3 -4.58 -6.77 2.03
N GLN A 4 -5.51 -5.95 2.48
CA GLN A 4 -6.82 -6.37 2.94
C GLN A 4 -7.86 -5.94 1.90
N PRO A 5 -8.63 -6.86 1.31
CA PRO A 5 -9.60 -6.58 0.25
C PRO A 5 -10.72 -5.63 0.70
N GLU A 6 -10.89 -5.40 1.99
CA GLU A 6 -11.85 -4.43 2.51
C GLU A 6 -11.43 -2.96 2.34
N PHE A 7 -10.19 -2.64 1.98
CA PHE A 7 -9.68 -1.28 2.20
C PHE A 7 -8.83 -0.70 1.05
N THR A 8 -9.50 0.00 0.13
CA THR A 8 -8.86 0.86 -0.88
C THR A 8 -9.66 2.13 -1.16
N ASP A 9 -10.34 2.69 -0.15
CA ASP A 9 -10.90 4.04 -0.28
C ASP A 9 -9.88 5.07 0.16
N LYS A 10 -8.90 5.32 -0.70
CA LYS A 10 -8.12 6.54 -0.60
C LYS A 10 -8.98 7.70 -1.07
N ILE A 11 -9.27 8.60 -0.12
CA ILE A 11 -9.90 9.90 -0.35
C ILE A 11 -9.21 10.62 -1.52
N LEU A 12 -9.90 10.63 -2.66
CA LEU A 12 -9.72 11.57 -3.77
C LEU A 12 -11.11 11.84 -4.34
N SER A 13 -11.97 12.51 -3.57
CA SER A 13 -13.26 13.02 -4.06
C SER A 13 -13.18 14.51 -4.35
N ARG A 14 -13.38 14.86 -5.63
CA ARG A 14 -13.84 16.16 -6.11
C ARG A 14 -15.12 16.02 -6.95
N LYS A 15 -15.97 15.02 -6.67
CA LYS A 15 -17.28 14.91 -7.33
C LYS A 15 -18.42 14.81 -6.29
N PRO A 16 -19.47 15.65 -6.40
CA PRO A 16 -20.69 15.46 -5.64
C PRO A 16 -21.42 14.21 -6.16
N GLY A 17 -21.83 13.29 -5.26
CA GLY A 17 -22.73 12.17 -5.59
C GLY A 17 -22.25 10.75 -5.24
N ALA A 18 -21.09 10.56 -4.61
CA ALA A 18 -20.67 9.22 -4.17
C ALA A 18 -21.34 8.86 -2.84
N VAL A 19 -22.11 7.76 -2.82
CA VAL A 19 -22.72 7.24 -1.58
C VAL A 19 -21.63 6.53 -0.78
N HIS A 20 -21.11 7.23 0.22
CA HIS A 20 -20.14 6.76 1.19
C HIS A 20 -20.82 5.86 2.25
N SER A 21 -20.04 5.35 3.21
CA SER A 21 -20.57 5.10 4.56
C SER A 21 -21.59 6.20 4.93
N SER A 22 -22.67 5.88 5.65
CA SER A 22 -23.59 6.90 6.16
C SER A 22 -22.90 7.93 7.06
N LEU A 23 -21.66 7.63 7.49
CA LEU A 23 -20.76 8.58 8.11
C LEU A 23 -19.98 9.36 7.03
N PRO A 24 -19.93 10.70 7.10
CA PRO A 24 -19.18 11.51 6.16
C PRO A 24 -17.70 11.13 6.18
N ALA A 25 -17.03 11.25 5.03
CA ALA A 25 -15.58 11.12 4.96
C ALA A 25 -14.94 12.13 5.92
N GLY A 26 -14.39 11.63 7.02
CA GLY A 26 -13.68 12.43 8.01
C GLY A 26 -12.23 12.62 7.59
N VAL A 27 -11.74 13.85 7.65
CA VAL A 27 -10.30 14.14 7.56
C VAL A 27 -9.87 14.72 8.90
N TRP A 28 -8.83 14.13 9.48
CA TRP A 28 -8.22 14.60 10.72
C TRP A 28 -6.75 14.91 10.48
N PHE A 29 -6.32 16.07 10.97
CA PHE A 29 -4.93 16.49 10.92
C PHE A 29 -4.44 16.70 12.35
N ALA A 30 -3.31 16.07 12.67
CA ALA A 30 -2.52 16.43 13.84
C ALA A 30 -1.11 16.78 13.42
N TYR A 31 -0.66 17.93 13.91
CA TYR A 31 0.67 18.44 13.68
C TYR A 31 1.57 18.09 14.87
N SER A 32 2.80 17.70 14.56
CA SER A 32 3.88 17.49 15.52
C SER A 32 5.13 18.20 15.00
N ALA A 33 5.89 18.82 15.90
CA ALA A 33 7.07 19.62 15.53
C ALA A 33 8.23 18.76 14.99
N ASP A 34 8.26 17.48 15.33
CA ASP A 34 9.19 16.51 14.78
C ASP A 34 8.46 15.23 14.33
N ARG A 35 9.21 14.31 13.73
CA ARG A 35 8.65 13.06 13.17
C ARG A 35 8.66 11.89 14.15
N LYS A 36 9.05 12.04 15.42
CA LYS A 36 9.28 10.88 16.32
C LYS A 36 8.08 9.94 16.40
N GLY A 37 8.38 8.66 16.65
CA GLY A 37 7.35 7.62 16.78
C GLY A 37 6.38 7.82 17.95
N GLU A 38 6.74 8.63 18.95
CA GLU A 38 5.85 8.96 20.08
C GLU A 38 4.57 9.70 19.64
N HIS A 39 4.64 10.48 18.56
CA HIS A 39 3.48 11.23 18.05
C HIS A 39 2.39 10.32 17.49
N PRO A 40 2.64 9.43 16.51
CA PRO A 40 1.61 8.50 16.07
C PRO A 40 1.17 7.54 17.19
N GLN A 41 2.02 7.22 18.17
CA GLN A 41 1.62 6.46 19.36
C GLN A 41 0.58 7.19 20.20
N HIS A 42 0.77 8.47 20.49
CA HIS A 42 -0.21 9.28 21.20
C HIS A 42 -1.48 9.51 20.37
N HIS A 43 -1.34 9.88 19.10
CA HIS A 43 -2.47 10.14 18.20
C HIS A 43 -3.38 8.92 18.03
N LEU A 44 -2.80 7.72 17.99
CA LEU A 44 -3.51 6.45 17.75
C LEU A 44 -3.62 5.60 19.03
N ALA A 45 -3.43 6.18 20.21
CA ALA A 45 -3.41 5.44 21.48
C ALA A 45 -4.69 4.61 21.70
N LYS A 46 -5.85 5.16 21.32
CA LYS A 46 -7.16 4.52 21.46
C LYS A 46 -7.66 3.82 20.20
N TYR A 47 -6.90 3.88 19.10
CA TYR A 47 -7.31 3.28 17.83
C TYR A 47 -7.15 1.75 17.88
N GLN A 48 -8.08 0.99 17.31
CA GLN A 48 -7.94 -0.45 17.13
C GLN A 48 -8.47 -0.81 15.74
N GLY A 49 -7.73 -1.64 14.99
CA GLY A 49 -8.10 -1.99 13.63
C GLY A 49 -6.93 -2.00 12.67
N VAL A 50 -7.22 -1.79 11.38
CA VAL A 50 -6.23 -1.84 10.29
C VAL A 50 -5.71 -0.43 10.00
N LEU A 51 -4.39 -0.23 10.11
CA LEU A 51 -3.74 1.01 9.74
C LEU A 51 -3.05 0.86 8.38
N GLN A 52 -3.59 1.52 7.35
CA GLN A 52 -2.91 1.64 6.06
C GLN A 52 -1.87 2.77 6.09
N ALA A 53 -0.58 2.42 6.06
CA ALA A 53 0.51 3.39 6.19
C ALA A 53 1.60 3.20 5.11
N ASP A 54 2.43 4.22 4.93
CA ASP A 54 3.53 4.31 3.96
C ASP A 54 4.80 3.55 4.37
N ALA A 55 4.69 2.67 5.37
CA ALA A 55 5.79 1.99 6.04
C ALA A 55 6.77 2.94 6.76
N TYR A 56 6.31 4.12 7.20
CA TYR A 56 7.11 4.94 8.11
C TYR A 56 7.45 4.18 9.39
N ALA A 57 8.75 4.13 9.73
CA ALA A 57 9.26 3.33 10.84
C ALA A 57 8.69 3.75 12.21
N GLY A 58 8.24 5.01 12.36
CA GLY A 58 7.63 5.49 13.60
C GLY A 58 6.32 4.79 13.98
N TYR A 59 5.69 4.07 13.05
CA TYR A 59 4.49 3.27 13.33
C TYR A 59 4.79 1.89 13.93
N LYS A 60 6.05 1.42 13.91
CA LYS A 60 6.40 0.03 14.26
C LYS A 60 5.83 -0.42 15.62
N VAL A 61 5.96 0.41 16.65
CA VAL A 61 5.49 0.14 18.02
C VAL A 61 3.97 -0.07 18.07
N LEU A 62 3.19 0.57 17.21
CA LEU A 62 1.73 0.41 17.17
C LEU A 62 1.32 -1.04 16.85
N TYR A 63 2.15 -1.74 16.07
CA TYR A 63 1.84 -3.08 15.57
C TYR A 63 2.21 -4.20 16.55
N GLU A 64 3.10 -3.94 17.51
CA GLU A 64 3.69 -4.96 18.39
C GLU A 64 2.65 -5.69 19.25
N THR A 65 1.60 -4.98 19.67
CA THR A 65 0.52 -5.53 20.51
C THR A 65 -0.57 -6.26 19.73
N GLY A 66 -0.56 -6.18 18.39
CA GLY A 66 -1.64 -6.70 17.54
C GLY A 66 -2.95 -5.88 17.57
N ARG A 67 -3.07 -4.87 18.44
CA ARG A 67 -4.19 -3.91 18.46
C ARG A 67 -4.36 -3.20 17.11
N VAL A 68 -3.23 -2.86 16.49
CA VAL A 68 -3.19 -2.27 15.15
C VAL A 68 -2.60 -3.30 14.19
N LYS A 69 -3.37 -3.67 13.15
CA LYS A 69 -2.92 -4.52 12.05
C LYS A 69 -2.34 -3.64 10.95
N GLU A 70 -1.12 -3.91 10.55
CA GLU A 70 -0.45 -3.16 9.49
C GLU A 70 -1.03 -3.50 8.11
N ALA A 71 -1.38 -2.47 7.33
CA ALA A 71 -1.64 -2.57 5.89
C ALA A 71 -0.70 -1.65 5.10
N GLY A 72 -0.07 -2.21 4.07
CA GLY A 72 0.88 -1.47 3.24
C GLY A 72 0.17 -0.52 2.27
N CYS A 73 0.63 0.73 2.19
CA CYS A 73 0.04 1.71 1.29
C CYS A 73 0.50 1.55 -0.17
N LEU A 74 -0.33 0.91 -1.01
CA LEU A 74 0.01 0.59 -2.40
C LEU A 74 0.39 1.83 -3.25
N ALA A 75 -0.23 2.99 -3.01
CA ALA A 75 0.15 4.20 -3.76
C ALA A 75 1.57 4.68 -3.44
N HIS A 76 2.03 4.50 -2.19
CA HIS A 76 3.41 4.84 -1.82
C HIS A 76 4.39 3.82 -2.41
N ALA A 77 4.05 2.53 -2.41
CA ALA A 77 4.83 1.50 -3.09
C ALA A 77 4.96 1.78 -4.59
N ARG A 78 3.83 2.06 -5.27
CA ARG A 78 3.79 2.43 -6.69
C ARG A 78 4.64 3.67 -6.99
N ARG A 79 4.57 4.72 -6.15
CA ARG A 79 5.36 5.95 -6.35
C ARG A 79 6.86 5.63 -6.36
N LYS A 80 7.36 4.85 -5.40
CA LYS A 80 8.77 4.46 -5.36
C LYS A 80 9.19 3.69 -6.61
N ILE A 81 8.35 2.76 -7.08
CA ILE A 81 8.62 2.00 -8.31
C ILE A 81 8.65 2.91 -9.53
N HIS A 82 7.69 3.84 -9.62
CA HIS A 82 7.63 4.83 -10.70
C HIS A 82 8.83 5.77 -10.69
N ASP A 83 9.26 6.27 -9.53
CA ASP A 83 10.41 7.17 -9.43
C ASP A 83 11.69 6.46 -9.91
N GLU A 84 11.85 5.18 -9.59
CA GLU A 84 12.95 4.36 -10.14
C GLU A 84 12.80 4.09 -11.63
N ASP A 85 11.58 3.86 -12.12
CA ASP A 85 11.31 3.67 -13.55
C ASP A 85 11.66 4.91 -14.39
N VAL A 86 11.29 6.10 -13.89
CA VAL A 86 11.65 7.39 -14.50
C VAL A 86 13.17 7.59 -14.52
N ARG A 87 13.86 7.20 -13.44
CA ARG A 87 15.31 7.34 -13.31
C ARG A 87 16.07 6.32 -14.17
N ARG A 88 15.62 5.07 -14.19
CA ARG A 88 16.24 3.94 -14.87
C ARG A 88 15.15 2.90 -15.19
N PRO A 89 14.53 2.97 -16.38
CA PRO A 89 13.50 2.02 -16.75
C PRO A 89 14.10 0.62 -16.93
N THR A 90 13.40 -0.37 -16.42
CA THR A 90 13.75 -1.79 -16.54
C THR A 90 12.49 -2.61 -16.80
N GLU A 91 12.64 -3.82 -17.32
CA GLU A 91 11.50 -4.74 -17.46
C GLU A 91 10.81 -4.99 -16.12
N ILE A 92 11.57 -5.05 -15.02
CA ILE A 92 11.05 -5.25 -13.66
C ILE A 92 10.18 -4.05 -13.24
N THR A 93 10.64 -2.82 -13.42
CA THR A 93 9.86 -1.63 -13.02
C THR A 93 8.59 -1.49 -13.85
N GLN A 94 8.67 -1.75 -15.16
CA GLN A 94 7.50 -1.72 -16.06
C GLN A 94 6.48 -2.82 -15.73
N GLU A 95 6.93 -4.05 -15.48
CA GLU A 95 6.09 -5.17 -15.06
C GLU A 95 5.36 -4.87 -13.75
N ALA A 96 6.09 -4.32 -12.76
CA ALA A 96 5.50 -3.95 -11.49
C ALA A 96 4.41 -2.87 -11.66
N LEU A 97 4.67 -1.84 -12.47
CA LEU A 97 3.69 -0.79 -12.75
C LEU A 97 2.46 -1.32 -13.47
N ARG A 98 2.63 -2.25 -14.42
CA ARG A 98 1.50 -2.87 -15.14
C ARG A 98 0.60 -3.69 -14.22
N ARG A 99 1.18 -4.56 -13.38
CA ARG A 99 0.43 -5.34 -12.37
C ARG A 99 -0.34 -4.45 -11.39
N ILE A 100 0.27 -3.34 -10.97
CA ILE A 100 -0.39 -2.35 -10.12
C ILE A 100 -1.51 -1.62 -10.88
N ALA A 101 -1.33 -1.33 -12.17
CA ALA A 101 -2.34 -0.69 -12.99
C ALA A 101 -3.61 -1.53 -13.14
N GLU A 102 -3.49 -2.87 -13.25
CA GLU A 102 -4.65 -3.78 -13.27
C GLU A 102 -5.51 -3.67 -12.01
N LEU A 103 -4.87 -3.58 -10.83
CA LEU A 103 -5.57 -3.34 -9.57
C LEU A 103 -6.29 -1.99 -9.56
N TYR A 104 -5.63 -0.96 -10.09
CA TYR A 104 -6.19 0.39 -10.15
C TYR A 104 -7.34 0.51 -11.14
N ALA A 105 -7.36 -0.31 -12.20
CA ALA A 105 -8.48 -0.40 -13.12
C ALA A 105 -9.73 -0.90 -12.39
N ILE A 106 -9.62 -1.96 -11.57
CA ILE A 106 -10.73 -2.46 -10.75
C ILE A 106 -11.22 -1.38 -9.78
N GLU A 107 -10.31 -0.69 -9.08
CA GLU A 107 -10.68 0.39 -8.15
C GLU A 107 -11.32 1.59 -8.85
N ALA A 108 -11.01 1.83 -10.13
CA ALA A 108 -11.64 2.87 -10.92
C ALA A 108 -13.08 2.49 -11.31
N GLU A 109 -13.33 1.22 -11.62
CA GLU A 109 -14.66 0.70 -11.96
C GLU A 109 -15.62 0.76 -10.77
N ILE A 110 -15.20 0.32 -9.58
CA ILE A 110 -16.06 0.26 -8.37
C ILE A 110 -16.12 1.57 -7.60
N ARG A 111 -15.54 2.64 -8.15
CA ARG A 111 -15.49 3.95 -7.49
C ARG A 111 -16.89 4.53 -7.36
N GLY A 112 -17.32 4.74 -6.12
CA GLY A 112 -18.63 5.31 -5.82
C GLY A 112 -19.76 4.29 -5.67
N SER A 113 -19.51 3.01 -5.98
CA SER A 113 -20.41 1.90 -5.61
C SER A 113 -20.51 1.77 -4.09
N PRO A 114 -21.57 1.16 -3.53
CA PRO A 114 -21.70 0.87 -2.09
C PRO A 114 -20.55 0.02 -1.52
N THR A 115 -20.31 0.11 -0.20
CA THR A 115 -19.18 -0.55 0.47
C THR A 115 -19.20 -2.07 0.30
N GLU A 116 -20.38 -2.68 0.36
CA GLU A 116 -20.60 -4.11 0.20
C GLU A 116 -20.25 -4.58 -1.21
N GLU A 117 -20.60 -3.79 -2.22
CA GLU A 117 -20.27 -4.06 -3.63
C GLU A 117 -18.77 -3.91 -3.87
N ARG A 118 -18.15 -2.84 -3.35
CA ARG A 118 -16.69 -2.66 -3.43
C ARG A 118 -15.96 -3.86 -2.81
N LEU A 119 -16.41 -4.31 -1.63
CA LEU A 119 -15.86 -5.48 -0.95
C LEU A 119 -16.04 -6.76 -1.77
N ALA A 120 -17.23 -6.99 -2.32
CA ALA A 120 -17.52 -8.17 -3.13
C ALA A 120 -16.62 -8.24 -4.36
N VAL A 121 -16.46 -7.13 -5.08
CA VAL A 121 -15.59 -7.05 -6.26
C VAL A 121 -14.12 -7.24 -5.89
N ARG A 122 -13.65 -6.59 -4.81
CA ARG A 122 -12.25 -6.75 -4.36
C ARG A 122 -11.95 -8.20 -3.97
N LYS A 123 -12.88 -8.89 -3.30
CA LYS A 123 -12.76 -10.32 -2.99
C LYS A 123 -12.72 -11.18 -4.24
N ALA A 124 -13.60 -10.90 -5.22
CA ALA A 124 -13.72 -11.71 -6.43
C ALA A 124 -12.54 -11.51 -7.41
N ARG A 125 -12.05 -10.27 -7.57
CA ARG A 125 -11.12 -9.89 -8.63
C ARG A 125 -9.75 -9.44 -8.10
N SER A 126 -9.73 -8.53 -7.12
CA SER A 126 -8.48 -7.91 -6.66
C SER A 126 -7.58 -8.85 -5.83
N VAL A 127 -8.17 -9.78 -5.05
CA VAL A 127 -7.41 -10.74 -4.23
C VAL A 127 -6.41 -11.54 -5.06
N GLN A 128 -6.85 -12.08 -6.19
CA GLN A 128 -6.00 -12.92 -7.05
C GLN A 128 -4.85 -12.11 -7.68
N LEU A 129 -5.13 -10.89 -8.14
CA LEU A 129 -4.11 -10.00 -8.69
C LEU A 129 -3.10 -9.56 -7.64
N MET A 130 -3.54 -9.29 -6.42
CA MET A 130 -2.65 -8.95 -5.31
C MET A 130 -1.75 -10.12 -4.91
N GLN A 131 -2.29 -11.33 -4.89
CA GLN A 131 -1.50 -12.54 -4.63
C GLN A 131 -0.45 -12.75 -5.73
N SER A 132 -0.85 -12.64 -7.00
CA SER A 132 0.05 -12.71 -8.15
C SER A 132 1.15 -11.64 -8.10
N LEU A 133 0.81 -10.40 -7.74
CA LEU A 133 1.79 -9.32 -7.53
C LEU A 133 2.75 -9.66 -6.37
N TYR A 134 2.24 -10.17 -5.26
CA TYR A 134 3.06 -10.54 -4.11
C TYR A 134 4.06 -11.65 -4.47
N ASP A 135 3.59 -12.74 -5.09
CA ASP A 135 4.43 -13.88 -5.48
C ASP A 135 5.51 -13.47 -6.48
N TRP A 136 5.13 -12.64 -7.45
CA TRP A 136 6.07 -12.08 -8.42
C TRP A 136 7.14 -11.20 -7.73
N ILE A 137 6.76 -10.32 -6.79
CA ILE A 137 7.72 -9.52 -6.01
C ILE A 137 8.67 -10.43 -5.22
N GLN A 138 8.17 -11.50 -4.58
CA GLN A 138 9.04 -12.43 -3.86
C GLN A 138 10.04 -13.13 -4.78
N LEU A 139 9.64 -13.47 -6.00
CA LEU A 139 10.54 -14.03 -7.01
C LEU A 139 11.63 -13.02 -7.40
N GLN A 140 11.26 -11.77 -7.72
CA GLN A 140 12.24 -10.73 -8.07
C GLN A 140 13.22 -10.45 -6.94
N ARG A 141 12.76 -10.44 -5.68
CA ARG A 141 13.63 -10.26 -4.50
C ARG A 141 14.73 -11.32 -4.42
N LYS A 142 14.40 -12.59 -4.70
CA LYS A 142 15.39 -13.68 -4.70
C LYS A 142 16.45 -13.47 -5.80
N THR A 143 16.03 -13.05 -6.98
CA THR A 143 16.93 -12.80 -8.12
C THR A 143 17.84 -11.60 -7.86
N LEU A 144 17.28 -10.47 -7.40
CA LEU A 144 18.05 -9.27 -7.09
C LEU A 144 19.01 -9.47 -5.93
N SER A 145 18.63 -10.23 -4.90
CA SER A 145 19.53 -10.60 -3.80
C SER A 145 20.76 -11.36 -4.31
N LYS A 146 20.56 -12.32 -5.23
CA LYS A 146 21.66 -13.09 -5.85
C LYS A 146 22.58 -12.20 -6.68
N HIS A 147 22.03 -11.27 -7.46
CA HIS A 147 22.85 -10.34 -8.24
C HIS A 147 23.62 -9.35 -7.35
N ALA A 148 23.02 -8.87 -6.26
CA ALA A 148 23.70 -8.02 -5.29
C ALA A 148 24.81 -8.76 -4.52
N GLU A 149 24.67 -10.07 -4.32
CA GLU A 149 25.71 -10.92 -3.73
C GLU A 149 26.81 -11.26 -4.75
N MET A 150 26.45 -11.57 -5.99
CA MET A 150 27.38 -11.82 -7.10
C MET A 150 28.22 -10.58 -7.41
N GLY A 151 27.61 -9.40 -7.49
CA GLY A 151 28.32 -8.14 -7.72
C GLY A 151 29.33 -7.79 -6.63
N ARG A 152 29.04 -8.14 -5.36
CA ARG A 152 29.99 -8.00 -4.24
C ARG A 152 31.17 -8.98 -4.33
N ARG A 153 30.95 -10.18 -4.87
CA ARG A 153 32.03 -11.15 -5.13
C ARG A 153 32.95 -10.72 -6.26
N SER A 154 32.43 -10.03 -7.28
CA SER A 154 33.21 -9.55 -8.42
C SER A 154 34.03 -8.29 -8.16
N THR A 155 33.90 -7.65 -6.99
CA THR A 155 34.68 -6.45 -6.61
C THR A 155 35.90 -6.77 -5.73
N ILE A 156 36.22 -8.05 -5.54
CA ILE A 156 37.43 -8.52 -4.86
C ILE A 156 38.25 -9.26 -5.89
N SER A 157 39.06 -8.53 -6.67
CA SER A 157 40.20 -9.07 -7.40
C SER A 157 41.22 -7.97 -7.66
#